data_AF-A0A3D0LTR6-F1
#
_entry.id   AF-A0A3D0LTR6-F1
#
_cell.length_a   1.000
_cell.length_b   1.000
_cell.length_c   1.000
_cell.angle_alpha   90.00
_cell.angle_beta   90.00
_cell.angle_gamma   90.00
#
_symmetry.space_group_name_H-M   'P 1'
#
loop_
_entity.id
_entity.type
_entity.pdbx_description
1 polymer ?
#
loop_
_entity_poly.entity_id
_entity_poly.type
_entity_poly.pdbx_seq_one_letter_code
_entity_poly.pdbx_strand_id
1 'polypeptide(L)'
;NADGGEVEQCGNGARCFVRFVHDHGLTEKCEIRVQTAAGVIVPRLEADGRVTVDMGAPRFEPAEIPFDAPRRALTYSLALDGESVEISALSMGNPHAVQVVADTASAPVARDGPLIERHPRFP
;
A
#
# COMPACT_ATOMS: atom_id res chain seq x y z
N ASN A 1 3.80 10.98 -3.97
CA ASN A 1 5.07 10.24 -3.93
C ASN A 1 6.23 11.23 -3.95
N ALA A 2 7.45 10.80 -3.57
CA ALA A 2 8.64 11.67 -3.56
C ALA A 2 9.08 12.12 -4.97
N ASP A 3 8.58 11.44 -5.99
CA ASP A 3 8.70 11.74 -7.43
C ASP A 3 7.71 12.82 -7.92
N GLY A 4 6.82 13.32 -7.06
CA GLY A 4 5.81 14.33 -7.39
C GLY A 4 4.46 13.78 -7.88
N GLY A 5 4.30 12.46 -8.03
CA GLY A 5 3.00 11.86 -8.38
C GLY A 5 1.98 11.97 -7.24
N GLU A 6 0.73 12.31 -7.55
CA GLU A 6 -0.37 12.26 -6.59
C GLU A 6 -0.72 10.80 -6.26
N VAL A 7 -0.99 10.50 -5.00
CA VAL A 7 -1.30 9.14 -4.52
C VAL A 7 -2.71 9.16 -3.98
N GLU A 8 -3.56 8.25 -4.46
CA GLU A 8 -4.98 8.23 -4.11
C GLU A 8 -5.24 7.95 -2.62
N GLN A 9 -4.38 7.15 -1.98
CA GLN A 9 -4.38 6.89 -0.54
C GLN A 9 -2.96 6.71 0.02
N CYS A 10 -2.68 7.36 1.14
CA CYS A 10 -1.48 7.10 1.92
C CYS A 10 -1.84 6.97 3.40
N GLY A 11 -1.87 5.73 3.91
CA GLY A 11 -2.14 5.46 5.33
C GLY A 11 -1.15 6.18 6.26
N ASN A 12 0.10 6.37 5.83
CA ASN A 12 1.09 7.14 6.60
C ASN A 12 0.69 8.62 6.69
N GLY A 13 0.30 9.22 5.56
CA GLY A 13 -0.18 10.60 5.52
C GLY A 13 -1.41 10.82 6.41
N ALA A 14 -2.36 9.88 6.39
CA ALA A 14 -3.54 9.92 7.25
C ALA A 14 -3.17 9.95 8.74
N ARG A 15 -2.21 9.12 9.17
CA ARG A 15 -1.75 9.11 10.58
C ARG A 15 -1.06 10.41 10.96
N CYS A 16 -0.18 10.92 10.11
CA CYS A 16 0.49 12.21 10.34
C CYS A 16 -0.51 13.37 10.41
N PHE A 17 -1.53 13.36 9.56
CA PHE A 17 -2.58 14.39 9.55
C PHE A 17 -3.36 14.42 10.87
N VAL A 18 -3.82 13.28 11.37
CA VAL A 18 -4.53 13.20 12.66
C VAL A 18 -3.67 13.72 13.80
N ARG A 19 -2.40 13.35 13.82
CA ARG A 19 -1.47 13.84 14.84
C ARG A 19 -1.28 15.35 14.74
N PHE A 20 -1.08 15.87 13.53
CA PHE A 20 -0.91 17.29 13.28
C PHE A 20 -2.10 18.11 13.79
N VAL A 21 -3.34 17.74 13.41
CA VAL A 21 -4.52 18.52 13.79
C VAL A 21 -4.81 18.47 15.30
N HIS A 22 -4.49 17.36 15.96
CA HIS A 22 -4.62 17.23 17.40
C HIS A 22 -3.54 18.03 18.15
N ASP A 23 -2.26 17.89 17.75
CA ASP A 23 -1.14 18.56 18.41
C ASP A 23 -1.20 20.10 18.27
N HIS A 24 -1.86 20.60 17.23
CA HIS A 24 -2.10 22.03 17.02
C HIS A 24 -3.44 22.52 17.58
N GLY A 25 -4.20 21.68 18.31
CA GLY A 25 -5.48 22.06 18.91
C GLY A 25 -6.56 22.44 17.90
N LEU A 26 -6.47 21.97 16.65
CA LEU A 26 -7.44 22.25 15.59
C LEU A 26 -8.72 21.41 15.74
N THR A 27 -8.68 20.39 16.60
CA THR A 27 -9.82 19.56 17.00
C THR A 27 -9.54 18.88 18.33
N GLU A 28 -10.58 18.68 19.14
CA GLU A 28 -10.55 17.86 20.35
C GLU A 28 -11.06 16.43 20.09
N LYS A 29 -11.54 16.15 18.87
CA LYS A 29 -12.05 14.83 18.51
C LYS A 29 -10.91 13.85 18.31
N CYS A 30 -11.03 12.68 18.94
CA CYS A 30 -10.12 11.56 18.72
C CYS A 30 -10.42 10.81 17.41
N GLU A 31 -11.64 10.90 16.88
CA GLU A 31 -12.02 10.31 15.58
C GLU A 31 -12.39 11.42 14.59
N ILE A 32 -11.76 11.40 13.41
CA ILE A 32 -11.83 12.50 12.45
C ILE A 32 -12.23 11.95 11.08
N ARG A 33 -13.19 12.59 10.42
CA ARG A 33 -13.55 12.28 9.03
C ARG A 33 -12.70 13.13 8.09
N VAL A 34 -11.94 12.49 7.22
CA VAL A 34 -11.02 13.17 6.28
C VAL A 34 -11.43 12.80 4.85
N GLN A 35 -11.70 13.82 4.03
CA GLN A 35 -11.95 13.62 2.60
C GLN A 35 -10.60 13.46 1.88
N THR A 36 -10.47 12.38 1.10
CA THR A 36 -9.32 12.10 0.23
C THR A 36 -9.80 11.92 -1.21
N ALA A 37 -8.86 11.79 -2.16
CA ALA A 37 -9.18 11.47 -3.55
C ALA A 37 -9.92 10.13 -3.68
N ALA A 38 -9.56 9.12 -2.89
CA ALA A 38 -10.22 7.81 -2.89
C ALA A 38 -11.47 7.72 -2.00
N GLY A 39 -11.96 8.85 -1.45
CA GLY A 39 -13.16 8.90 -0.61
C GLY A 39 -12.90 9.35 0.83
N VAL A 40 -13.88 9.13 1.72
CA VAL A 40 -13.78 9.53 3.12
C VAL A 40 -13.11 8.43 3.93
N ILE A 41 -12.05 8.78 4.67
CA ILE A 41 -11.44 7.91 5.69
C ILE A 41 -11.79 8.41 7.09
N VAL A 42 -11.77 7.50 8.06
CA VAL A 42 -12.10 7.80 9.46
C VAL A 42 -10.97 7.35 10.40
N PRO A 43 -9.82 8.05 10.39
CA PRO A 43 -8.73 7.75 11.31
C PRO A 43 -9.08 8.13 12.76
N ARG A 44 -8.50 7.37 13.70
CA ARG A 44 -8.73 7.50 15.13
C ARG A 44 -7.40 7.59 15.89
N LEU A 45 -7.24 8.63 16.70
CA LEU A 45 -6.18 8.75 17.70
C LEU A 45 -6.54 7.89 18.92
N GLU A 46 -5.67 6.94 19.23
CA GLU A 46 -5.80 6.05 20.38
C GLU A 46 -5.20 6.68 21.64
N ALA A 47 -5.61 6.19 22.81
CA ALA A 47 -5.15 6.71 24.10
C ALA A 47 -3.63 6.56 24.32
N ASP A 48 -2.99 5.59 23.65
CA ASP A 48 -1.54 5.38 23.69
C ASP A 48 -0.77 6.24 22.67
N GLY A 49 -1.47 7.12 21.96
CA GLY A 49 -0.90 8.00 20.96
C GLY A 49 -0.66 7.34 19.60
N ARG A 50 -1.09 6.09 19.37
CA ARG A 50 -1.11 5.51 18.01
C ARG A 50 -2.32 6.02 17.24
N VAL A 51 -2.28 5.89 15.91
CA VAL A 51 -3.41 6.25 15.04
C VAL A 51 -3.84 5.02 14.26
N THR A 52 -5.11 4.65 14.44
CA THR A 52 -5.79 3.60 13.67
C THR A 52 -6.41 4.23 12.43
N VAL A 53 -6.29 3.57 11.28
CA VAL A 53 -6.90 4.01 10.02
C VAL A 53 -7.60 2.81 9.40
N ASP A 54 -8.88 2.96 9.06
CA ASP A 54 -9.56 2.00 8.19
C ASP A 54 -9.07 2.18 6.75
N MET A 55 -8.35 1.18 6.25
CA MET A 55 -7.76 1.17 4.90
C MET A 55 -8.71 0.55 3.86
N GLY A 56 -9.90 0.10 4.27
CA GLY A 56 -10.82 -0.64 3.42
C GLY A 56 -10.39 -2.09 3.16
N ALA A 57 -11.14 -2.76 2.29
CA ALA A 57 -10.86 -4.15 1.90
C ALA A 57 -9.83 -4.22 0.76
N PRO A 58 -8.90 -5.18 0.79
CA PRO A 58 -8.01 -5.45 -0.33
C PRO A 58 -8.77 -5.97 -1.55
N ARG A 59 -8.28 -5.63 -2.74
CA ARG A 59 -8.78 -6.14 -4.02
C ARG A 59 -7.78 -7.14 -4.59
N PHE A 60 -8.31 -8.27 -5.06
CA PHE A 60 -7.50 -9.40 -5.53
C PHE A 60 -7.74 -9.77 -7.00
N GLU A 61 -8.72 -9.16 -7.67
CA GLU A 61 -8.94 -9.42 -9.09
C GLU A 61 -7.84 -8.71 -9.91
N PRO A 62 -7.17 -9.39 -10.87
CA PRO A 62 -6.06 -8.80 -11.62
C PRO A 62 -6.39 -7.45 -12.27
N ALA A 63 -7.61 -7.29 -12.79
CA ALA A 63 -8.08 -6.03 -13.38
C ALA A 63 -8.24 -4.88 -12.36
N GLU A 64 -8.46 -5.19 -11.08
CA GLU A 64 -8.53 -4.19 -10.00
C GLU A 64 -7.15 -3.88 -9.38
N ILE A 65 -6.12 -4.68 -9.71
CA ILE A 65 -4.74 -4.51 -9.23
C ILE A 65 -3.88 -3.68 -10.21
N PRO A 66 -4.41 -3.31 -11.39
CA PRO A 66 -3.68 -3.36 -12.66
C PRO A 66 -2.57 -4.40 -12.72
N PHE A 67 -2.94 -5.67 -12.91
CA PHE A 67 -1.98 -6.77 -13.05
C PHE A 67 -2.35 -7.67 -14.23
N ASP A 68 -1.40 -7.93 -15.12
CA ASP A 68 -1.57 -8.84 -16.25
C ASP A 68 -1.56 -10.29 -15.76
N ALA A 69 -2.76 -10.84 -15.56
CA ALA A 69 -2.96 -12.25 -15.29
C ALA A 69 -4.33 -12.70 -15.81
N PRO A 70 -4.45 -13.93 -16.34
CA PRO A 70 -5.71 -14.41 -16.90
C PRO A 70 -6.80 -14.66 -15.85
N ARG A 71 -6.41 -14.85 -14.57
CA ARG A 71 -7.33 -15.08 -13.45
C ARG A 71 -6.68 -14.74 -12.11
N ARG A 72 -7.52 -14.53 -11.10
CA ARG A 72 -7.09 -14.48 -9.69
C ARG A 72 -6.40 -15.79 -9.28
N ALA A 73 -5.27 -15.66 -8.61
CA ALA A 73 -4.53 -16.75 -7.99
C ALA A 73 -3.92 -16.27 -6.66
N LEU A 74 -3.58 -17.21 -5.78
CA LEU A 74 -2.89 -16.89 -4.53
C LEU A 74 -1.47 -16.39 -4.79
N THR A 75 -0.80 -17.03 -5.75
CA THR A 75 0.57 -16.67 -6.15
C THR A 75 0.71 -16.62 -7.67
N TYR A 76 1.71 -15.87 -8.10
CA TYR A 76 2.10 -15.65 -9.48
C TYR A 76 3.62 -15.73 -9.60
N SER A 77 4.09 -16.41 -10.65
CA SER A 77 5.50 -16.42 -11.01
C SER A 77 5.83 -15.18 -11.86
N LEU A 78 6.90 -14.48 -11.50
CA LEU A 78 7.53 -13.42 -12.30
C LEU A 78 8.91 -13.89 -12.75
N ALA A 79 9.32 -13.48 -13.95
CA ALA A 79 10.66 -13.73 -14.47
C ALA A 79 11.50 -12.46 -14.28
N LEU A 80 12.51 -12.53 -13.43
CA LEU A 80 13.43 -11.43 -13.14
C LEU A 80 14.84 -11.84 -13.60
N ASP A 81 15.34 -11.23 -14.68
CA ASP A 81 16.73 -11.42 -15.17
C ASP A 81 17.23 -12.88 -15.19
N GLY A 82 16.39 -13.81 -15.65
CA GLY A 82 16.72 -15.24 -15.77
C GLY A 82 16.44 -16.09 -14.52
N GLU A 83 16.03 -15.48 -13.42
CA GLU A 83 15.48 -16.14 -12.24
C GLU A 83 13.96 -16.03 -12.24
N SER A 84 13.28 -16.96 -11.56
CA SER A 84 11.85 -16.84 -11.31
C SER A 84 11.57 -16.65 -9.83
N VAL A 85 10.75 -15.65 -9.51
CA VAL A 85 10.27 -15.38 -8.15
C VAL A 85 8.77 -15.60 -8.07
N GLU A 86 8.30 -15.95 -6.88
CA GLU A 86 6.88 -16.08 -6.57
C GLU A 86 6.40 -14.87 -5.77
N ILE A 87 5.27 -14.28 -6.19
CA ILE A 87 4.62 -13.18 -5.47
C ILE A 87 3.11 -13.45 -5.29
N SER A 88 2.52 -12.81 -4.29
CA SER A 88 1.08 -12.52 -4.26
C SER A 88 0.85 -11.08 -4.71
N ALA A 89 -0.19 -10.84 -5.51
CA ALA A 89 -0.56 -9.51 -5.97
C ALA A 89 -1.90 -9.08 -5.36
N LEU A 90 -1.99 -7.82 -4.89
CA LEU A 90 -3.22 -7.21 -4.41
C LEU A 90 -3.21 -5.69 -4.59
N SER A 91 -4.35 -5.04 -4.38
CA SER A 91 -4.46 -3.58 -4.34
C SER A 91 -5.18 -3.10 -3.09
N MET A 92 -4.64 -2.04 -2.50
CA MET A 92 -5.26 -1.25 -1.41
C MET A 92 -5.66 0.15 -1.91
N GLY A 93 -5.87 0.30 -3.22
CA GLY A 93 -5.95 1.58 -3.93
C GLY A 93 -4.74 1.85 -4.84
N ASN A 94 -3.68 1.05 -4.68
CA ASN A 94 -2.50 1.01 -5.54
C ASN A 94 -1.95 -0.43 -5.59
N PRO A 95 -1.25 -0.83 -6.67
CA PRO A 95 -0.69 -2.16 -6.84
C PRO A 95 0.34 -2.50 -5.75
N HIS A 96 0.27 -3.73 -5.24
CA HIS A 96 1.25 -4.31 -4.33
C HIS A 96 1.65 -5.70 -4.82
N ALA A 97 2.97 -5.97 -4.82
CA ALA A 97 3.56 -7.28 -4.96
C ALA A 97 4.17 -7.70 -3.62
N VAL A 98 3.76 -8.84 -3.09
CA VAL A 98 4.21 -9.36 -1.78
C VAL A 98 4.94 -10.68 -2.00
N GLN A 99 6.17 -10.76 -1.49
CA GLN A 99 6.99 -11.97 -1.55
C GLN A 99 7.22 -12.52 -0.14
N VAL A 100 7.06 -13.82 0.04
CA VAL A 100 7.47 -14.52 1.26
C VAL A 100 8.97 -14.81 1.16
N VAL A 101 9.73 -14.37 2.15
CA VAL A 101 11.19 -14.53 2.23
C VAL A 101 11.57 -15.23 3.53
N ALA A 102 12.74 -15.86 3.54
CA ALA A 102 13.28 -16.48 4.75
C ALA A 102 13.67 -15.45 5.82
N ASP A 103 14.22 -14.31 5.40
CA ASP A 103 14.61 -13.20 6.28
C ASP A 103 14.43 -11.87 5.53
N THR A 104 13.75 -10.92 6.16
CA THR A 104 13.50 -9.58 5.61
C THR A 104 14.73 -8.68 5.66
N ALA A 105 15.68 -8.96 6.56
CA ALA A 105 16.93 -8.21 6.65
C ALA A 105 17.89 -8.52 5.50
N SER A 106 17.83 -9.74 4.95
CA SER A 106 18.69 -10.19 3.85
C SER A 106 17.97 -10.33 2.51
N ALA A 107 16.67 -10.01 2.44
CA ALA A 107 15.92 -10.09 1.20
C ALA A 107 16.54 -9.17 0.13
N PRO A 108 16.63 -9.61 -1.14
CA PRO A 108 17.32 -8.89 -2.21
C PRO A 108 16.51 -7.68 -2.74
N VAL A 109 15.91 -6.88 -1.85
CA VAL A 109 14.99 -5.78 -2.19
C VAL A 109 15.64 -4.77 -3.15
N ALA A 110 16.92 -4.44 -2.94
CA ALA A 110 17.63 -3.49 -3.80
C ALA A 110 17.88 -4.02 -5.23
N ARG A 111 17.92 -5.35 -5.39
CA ARG A 111 18.10 -6.02 -6.69
C ARG A 111 16.76 -6.29 -7.36
N ASP A 112 15.86 -6.97 -6.65
CA ASP A 112 14.60 -7.48 -7.21
C ASP A 112 13.51 -6.41 -7.23
N GLY A 113 13.52 -5.47 -6.29
CA GLY A 113 12.50 -4.41 -6.16
C GLY A 113 12.32 -3.60 -7.45
N PRO A 114 13.37 -3.00 -8.03
CA PRO A 114 13.26 -2.25 -9.28
C PRO A 114 12.83 -3.10 -10.48
N LEU A 115 13.19 -4.39 -10.50
CA LEU A 115 12.78 -5.32 -11.57
C LEU A 115 11.28 -5.64 -11.48
N ILE A 116 10.75 -5.82 -10.26
CA ILE A 116 9.32 -6.03 -10.01
C ILE A 116 8.52 -4.76 -10.27
N GLU A 117 9.00 -3.60 -9.79
CA GLU A 117 8.35 -2.29 -9.96
C GLU A 117 8.10 -1.95 -11.43
N ARG A 118 9.03 -2.33 -12.32
CA ARG A 118 8.95 -2.05 -13.76
C ARG A 118 8.53 -3.28 -14.58
N HIS A 119 8.12 -4.36 -13.90
CA HIS A 119 7.82 -5.61 -14.58
C HIS A 119 6.62 -5.41 -15.52
N PRO A 120 6.65 -5.89 -16.78
CA PRO A 120 5.57 -5.67 -17.76
C PRO A 120 4.18 -6.18 -17.36
N ARG A 121 4.10 -6.97 -16.28
CA ARG A 121 2.84 -7.45 -15.72
C ARG A 121 2.15 -6.42 -14.81
N PHE A 122 2.83 -5.33 -14.44
CA PHE A 122 2.26 -4.17 -13.75
C PHE A 122 2.29 -2.97 -14.72
N PRO A 123 1.24 -2.79 -15.54
CA PRO A 123 1.16 -1.68 -16.51
C PRO A 123 0.97 -0.30 -15.88
#